data_AF-A0A550CI15-F1
#
_entry.id   AF-A0A550CI15-F1
#
_cell.length_a   1.000
_cell.length_b   1.000
_cell.length_c   1.000
_cell.angle_alpha   90.00
_cell.angle_beta   90.00
_cell.angle_gamma   90.00
#
_symmetry.space_group_name_H-M   'P 1'
#
loop_
_entity.id
_entity.type
_entity.pdbx_description
1 polymer ?
#
loop_
_entity_poly.entity_id
_entity_poly.type
_entity_poly.pdbx_seq_one_letter_code
_entity_poly.pdbx_strand_id
1 'polypeptide(L)'
;MLCEQMGIKLEAAESRLPTRPRKRRGESATPKFTNANLPDCCRGDSRWKNTFIPTITLRTGTMTVPWDLTARDDTLDFISSVFEQVFGHDTGEVIDHKCAVYLVTVQRQVEYRGKFGEVALDVLQEFFETTKDPEALRQNPRATKLLYPTQASRQQYVKRALNGLCCFYAHPDYDDPSESTGIFRSHFVLATLAHHYRATEGALEEALRADLDVAANEMTPPSGALALAAVAVERAFQHYTSGERAKQVQAFSEGKCRSATEVYAEKIDQVDYDTWMEIIEGHRGAGQQSASSTACPLIIACLP
;
A
#
# COMPACT_ATOMS: atom_id res chain seq x y z
N MET A 1 12.70 4.34 -15.45
CA MET A 1 13.51 3.20 -15.92
C MET A 1 12.72 1.90 -15.99
N LEU A 2 11.79 1.57 -15.08
CA LEU A 2 10.98 0.32 -15.21
C LEU A 2 9.66 0.47 -15.98
N CYS A 3 9.03 1.64 -15.99
CA CYS A 3 7.84 1.85 -16.82
C CYS A 3 8.10 1.74 -18.33
N GLU A 4 9.32 2.04 -18.78
CA GLU A 4 9.74 1.87 -20.18
C GLU A 4 9.67 0.42 -20.66
N GLN A 5 9.87 -0.57 -19.76
CA GLN A 5 9.78 -1.99 -20.11
C GLN A 5 8.34 -2.46 -20.30
N MET A 6 7.35 -1.74 -19.76
CA MET A 6 5.93 -2.01 -19.98
C MET A 6 5.37 -1.30 -21.24
N GLY A 7 6.24 -0.79 -22.12
CA GLY A 7 5.84 0.02 -23.27
C GLY A 7 5.37 1.43 -22.91
N ILE A 8 5.47 1.83 -21.64
CA ILE A 8 5.10 3.16 -21.16
C ILE A 8 6.36 4.02 -21.22
N LYS A 9 6.47 4.86 -22.26
CA LYS A 9 7.46 5.94 -22.28
C LYS A 9 7.14 6.90 -21.14
N LEU A 10 7.73 6.65 -19.98
CA LEU A 10 7.93 7.68 -18.99
C LEU A 10 9.02 8.58 -19.57
N GLU A 11 8.63 9.50 -20.44
CA GLU A 11 9.40 10.74 -20.53
C GLU A 11 9.61 11.17 -19.09
N ALA A 12 10.88 11.37 -18.70
CA ALA A 12 11.19 11.87 -17.39
C ALA A 12 10.32 13.12 -17.23
N ALA A 13 9.22 12.98 -16.48
CA ALA A 13 8.41 14.10 -16.10
C ALA A 13 9.33 14.86 -15.18
N GLU A 14 10.13 15.76 -15.76
CA GLU A 14 10.67 16.90 -15.07
C GLU A 14 9.46 17.44 -14.33
N SER A 15 9.47 17.19 -13.02
CA SER A 15 8.39 17.60 -12.13
C SER A 15 8.26 19.10 -12.31
N ARG A 16 7.35 19.52 -13.19
CA ARG A 16 6.94 20.92 -13.37
C ARG A 16 6.03 21.36 -12.23
N LEU A 17 5.92 20.55 -11.17
CA LEU A 17 5.49 21.06 -9.90
C LEU A 17 6.55 22.04 -9.43
N PRO A 18 6.19 23.29 -9.08
CA PRO A 18 7.14 24.23 -8.53
C PRO A 18 7.85 23.54 -7.37
N THR A 19 9.18 23.39 -7.50
CA THR A 19 10.00 22.90 -6.40
C THR A 19 9.70 23.79 -5.22
N ARG A 20 8.99 23.24 -4.21
CA ARG A 20 8.64 24.00 -3.00
C ARG A 20 9.94 24.63 -2.50
N PRO A 21 10.01 25.97 -2.37
CA PRO A 21 11.23 26.65 -2.00
C PRO A 21 11.80 26.01 -0.75
N ARG A 22 13.09 25.65 -0.81
CA ARG A 22 13.80 24.98 0.28
C ARG A 22 13.73 25.90 1.50
N LYS A 23 12.81 25.58 2.43
CA LYS A 23 12.45 26.43 3.58
C LYS A 23 13.72 26.81 4.33
N ARG A 24 14.02 28.11 4.42
CA ARG A 24 15.21 28.62 5.12
C ARG A 24 15.12 28.21 6.59
N ARG A 25 16.24 27.71 7.12
CA ARG A 25 16.40 27.29 8.52
C ARG A 25 16.16 28.52 9.41
N GLY A 26 14.95 28.64 9.97
CA GLY A 26 14.56 29.79 10.81
C GLY A 26 13.09 30.19 10.76
N GLU A 27 12.30 29.67 9.81
CA GLU A 27 10.86 29.95 9.79
C GLU A 27 10.15 29.17 10.90
N SER A 28 9.47 29.91 11.80
CA SER A 28 8.76 29.41 12.98
C SER A 28 8.04 28.09 12.70
N ALA A 29 8.39 27.04 13.45
CA ALA A 29 7.73 25.74 13.34
C ALA A 29 6.23 25.95 13.53
N THR A 30 5.45 25.73 12.47
CA THR A 30 3.99 25.68 12.57
C THR A 30 3.65 24.67 13.67
N PRO A 31 2.79 25.03 14.64
CA PRO A 31 2.49 24.16 15.77
C PRO A 31 2.05 22.79 15.25
N LYS A 32 2.71 21.74 15.72
CA LYS A 32 2.38 20.36 15.34
C LYS A 32 1.12 19.96 16.11
N PHE A 33 0.00 19.82 15.40
CA PHE A 33 -1.22 19.30 15.99
C PHE A 33 -1.02 17.84 16.39
N THR A 34 -1.55 17.48 17.55
CA THR A 34 -1.50 16.12 18.10
C THR A 34 -2.90 15.70 18.54
N ASN A 35 -3.06 14.44 18.94
CA ASN A 35 -4.33 13.96 19.49
C ASN A 35 -4.79 14.78 20.71
N ALA A 36 -3.89 15.44 21.45
CA ALA A 36 -4.24 16.29 22.59
C ALA A 36 -4.98 17.59 22.17
N ASN A 37 -4.84 17.99 20.90
CA ASN A 37 -5.50 19.17 20.35
C ASN A 37 -6.89 18.87 19.77
N LEU A 38 -7.28 17.59 19.69
CA LEU A 38 -8.60 17.22 19.18
C LEU A 38 -9.72 17.70 20.12
N PRO A 39 -10.94 17.92 19.60
CA PRO A 39 -12.12 18.20 20.42
C PRO A 39 -12.38 17.13 21.49
N ASP A 40 -13.09 17.50 22.56
CA ASP A 40 -13.38 16.57 23.66
C ASP A 40 -14.17 15.34 23.21
N CYS A 41 -15.06 15.47 22.23
CA CYS A 41 -15.78 14.33 21.66
C CYS A 41 -14.87 13.28 21.00
N CYS A 42 -13.65 13.66 20.61
CA CYS A 42 -12.65 12.75 20.03
C CYS A 42 -11.61 12.27 21.06
N ARG A 43 -11.30 13.09 22.08
CA ARG A 43 -10.22 12.81 23.03
C ARG A 43 -10.57 11.63 23.92
N GLY A 44 -9.86 10.52 23.74
CA GLY A 44 -10.07 9.29 24.51
C GLY A 44 -11.24 8.44 24.03
N ASP A 45 -11.99 8.91 23.03
CA ASP A 45 -13.06 8.14 22.40
C ASP A 45 -12.48 7.14 21.40
N SER A 46 -12.85 5.86 21.52
CA SER A 46 -12.40 4.82 20.60
C SER A 46 -12.90 5.03 19.17
N ARG A 47 -14.03 5.71 18.97
CA ARG A 47 -14.61 6.00 17.65
C ARG A 47 -13.66 6.79 16.76
N TRP A 48 -12.83 7.67 17.34
CA TRP A 48 -11.81 8.40 16.57
C TRP A 48 -10.85 7.46 15.84
N LYS A 49 -10.26 6.51 16.57
CA LYS A 49 -9.24 5.61 16.05
C LYS A 49 -9.81 4.36 15.36
N ASN A 50 -11.00 3.91 15.75
CA ASN A 50 -11.58 2.65 15.30
C ASN A 50 -12.69 2.84 14.26
N THR A 51 -13.13 4.07 13.99
CA THR A 51 -14.22 4.33 13.03
C THR A 51 -13.87 5.52 12.14
N PHE A 52 -13.67 6.71 12.72
CA PHE A 52 -13.44 7.95 11.95
C PHE A 52 -12.20 7.85 11.05
N ILE A 53 -11.01 7.57 11.61
CA ILE A 53 -9.78 7.44 10.82
C ILE A 53 -9.85 6.28 9.81
N PRO A 54 -10.35 5.07 10.17
CA PRO A 54 -10.60 4.00 9.22
C PRO A 54 -11.49 4.41 8.04
N THR A 55 -12.58 5.15 8.25
CA THR A 55 -13.46 5.63 7.17
C THR A 55 -12.74 6.56 6.20
N ILE A 56 -11.95 7.51 6.71
CA ILE A 56 -11.15 8.39 5.84
C ILE A 56 -10.08 7.58 5.08
N THR A 57 -9.49 6.58 5.73
CA THR A 57 -8.49 5.69 5.12
C THR A 57 -9.11 4.83 4.03
N LEU A 58 -10.34 4.37 4.22
CA LEU A 58 -11.09 3.59 3.24
C LEU A 58 -11.29 4.41 1.96
N ARG A 59 -11.82 5.64 2.06
CA ARG A 59 -11.92 6.55 0.92
C ARG A 59 -10.56 6.81 0.26
N THR A 60 -9.53 7.04 1.06
CA THR A 60 -8.17 7.27 0.52
C THR A 60 -7.69 6.09 -0.32
N GLY A 61 -8.03 4.86 0.08
CA GLY A 61 -7.69 3.64 -0.64
C GLY A 61 -8.39 3.47 -1.98
N THR A 62 -9.54 4.12 -2.20
CA THR A 62 -10.28 4.03 -3.47
C THR A 62 -9.92 5.13 -4.47
N MET A 63 -9.10 6.10 -4.06
CA MET A 63 -8.67 7.21 -4.92
C MET A 63 -7.60 6.75 -5.93
N THR A 64 -7.73 7.12 -7.20
CA THR A 64 -6.71 6.90 -8.24
C THR A 64 -5.34 7.50 -7.85
N VAL A 65 -5.35 8.66 -7.17
CA VAL A 65 -4.14 9.32 -6.65
C VAL A 65 -4.26 9.45 -5.13
N PRO A 66 -3.89 8.42 -4.36
CA PRO A 66 -4.13 8.37 -2.91
C PRO A 66 -3.25 9.33 -2.09
N TRP A 67 -2.42 10.17 -2.74
CA TRP A 67 -1.51 11.12 -2.11
C TRP A 67 -2.18 12.46 -1.74
N ASP A 68 -3.27 12.81 -2.43
CA ASP A 68 -3.74 14.20 -2.58
C ASP A 68 -4.98 14.56 -1.74
N LEU A 69 -4.95 14.28 -0.45
CA LEU A 69 -6.08 14.64 0.45
C LEU A 69 -6.28 16.14 0.64
N THR A 70 -5.25 16.94 0.38
CA THR A 70 -5.33 18.41 0.53
C THR A 70 -5.63 19.12 -0.79
N ALA A 71 -5.56 18.41 -1.92
CA ALA A 71 -5.71 19.02 -3.25
C ALA A 71 -7.14 18.94 -3.78
N ARG A 72 -8.00 18.12 -3.16
CA ARG A 72 -9.41 18.02 -3.55
C ARG A 72 -10.29 18.85 -2.64
N ASP A 73 -11.11 19.68 -3.24
CA ASP A 73 -12.05 20.54 -2.53
C ASP A 73 -13.10 19.70 -1.76
N ASP A 74 -13.50 18.54 -2.31
CA ASP A 74 -14.47 17.62 -1.70
C ASP A 74 -13.98 16.89 -0.45
N THR A 75 -12.68 16.92 -0.15
CA THR A 75 -12.13 16.13 0.95
C THR A 75 -12.50 16.72 2.30
N LEU A 76 -12.63 18.05 2.39
CA LEU A 76 -13.11 18.68 3.60
C LEU A 76 -14.58 18.33 3.86
N ASP A 77 -15.40 18.33 2.82
CA ASP A 77 -16.83 18.00 2.90
C ASP A 77 -17.02 16.55 3.36
N PHE A 78 -16.26 15.61 2.78
CA PHE A 78 -16.27 14.22 3.21
C PHE A 78 -15.82 14.05 4.68
N ILE A 79 -14.71 14.69 5.08
CA ILE A 79 -14.22 14.63 6.47
C ILE A 79 -15.27 15.18 7.43
N SER A 80 -15.92 16.29 7.08
CA SER A 80 -16.98 16.92 7.89
C SER A 80 -18.20 16.00 8.02
N SER A 81 -18.67 15.43 6.90
CA SER A 81 -19.79 14.48 6.89
C SER A 81 -19.52 13.24 7.74
N VAL A 82 -18.33 12.63 7.61
CA VAL A 82 -17.94 11.48 8.43
C VAL A 82 -17.82 11.86 9.90
N PHE A 83 -17.35 13.08 10.21
CA PHE A 83 -17.25 13.56 11.58
C PHE A 83 -18.63 13.66 12.24
N GLU A 84 -19.58 14.27 11.55
CA GLU A 84 -20.97 14.40 12.00
C GLU A 84 -21.63 13.03 12.18
N GLN A 85 -21.43 12.08 11.26
CA GLN A 85 -21.96 10.72 11.38
C GLN A 85 -21.40 9.96 12.59
N VAL A 86 -20.12 10.15 12.91
CA VAL A 86 -19.46 9.42 14.01
C VAL A 86 -19.73 10.05 15.38
N PHE A 87 -19.74 11.38 15.47
CA PHE A 87 -19.80 12.12 16.74
C PHE A 87 -21.11 12.88 16.97
N GLY A 88 -21.98 12.99 15.96
CA GLY A 88 -23.25 13.72 16.01
C GLY A 88 -23.11 15.21 15.63
N HIS A 89 -24.26 15.84 15.34
CA HIS A 89 -24.33 17.25 14.94
C HIS A 89 -24.12 18.24 16.12
N ASP A 90 -24.30 17.78 17.37
CA ASP A 90 -24.30 18.65 18.57
C ASP A 90 -22.89 18.98 19.10
N THR A 91 -21.82 18.67 18.36
CA THR A 91 -20.45 18.94 18.82
C THR A 91 -20.10 20.43 18.82
N GLY A 92 -20.78 21.23 17.98
CA GLY A 92 -20.47 22.66 17.79
C GLY A 92 -19.11 22.92 17.11
N GLU A 93 -18.41 21.87 16.67
CA GLU A 93 -17.11 21.97 16.02
C GLU A 93 -17.27 22.27 14.53
N VAL A 94 -16.60 23.32 14.06
CA VAL A 94 -16.53 23.65 12.63
C VAL A 94 -15.26 23.02 12.05
N ILE A 95 -15.43 22.09 11.13
CA ILE A 95 -14.31 21.41 10.47
C ILE A 95 -13.82 22.27 9.31
N ASP A 96 -12.59 22.76 9.39
CA ASP A 96 -11.91 23.51 8.34
C ASP A 96 -10.46 23.01 8.14
N HIS A 97 -9.75 23.52 7.13
CA HIS A 97 -8.38 23.12 6.84
C HIS A 97 -7.34 23.46 7.93
N LYS A 98 -7.72 24.26 8.93
CA LYS A 98 -6.86 24.73 10.01
C LYS A 98 -7.20 24.06 11.34
N CYS A 99 -8.34 23.37 11.43
CA CYS A 99 -8.77 22.73 12.66
C CYS A 99 -7.95 21.47 12.98
N ALA A 100 -7.94 21.09 14.26
CA ALA A 100 -7.17 19.96 14.75
C ALA A 100 -7.63 18.63 14.13
N VAL A 101 -8.94 18.47 13.93
CA VAL A 101 -9.53 17.25 13.32
C VAL A 101 -8.95 17.04 11.92
N TYR A 102 -8.99 18.07 11.06
CA TYR A 102 -8.47 17.98 9.70
C TYR A 102 -6.95 17.72 9.69
N LEU A 103 -6.17 18.51 10.43
CA LEU A 103 -4.71 18.42 10.39
C LEU A 103 -4.18 17.10 10.97
N VAL A 104 -4.78 16.59 12.04
CA VAL A 104 -4.42 15.26 12.58
C VAL A 104 -4.84 14.18 11.60
N THR A 105 -6.00 14.29 10.93
CA THR A 105 -6.43 13.35 9.90
C THR A 105 -5.44 13.28 8.75
N VAL A 106 -5.03 14.42 8.19
CA VAL A 106 -4.00 14.48 7.13
C VAL A 106 -2.70 13.84 7.59
N GLN A 107 -2.27 14.08 8.84
CA GLN A 107 -1.09 13.43 9.41
C GLN A 107 -1.26 11.90 9.45
N ARG A 108 -2.41 11.39 9.92
CA ARG A 108 -2.67 9.93 9.94
C ARG A 108 -2.64 9.31 8.56
N GLN A 109 -3.09 10.03 7.54
CA GLN A 109 -3.06 9.54 6.18
C GLN A 109 -1.65 9.51 5.58
N VAL A 110 -0.78 10.45 5.96
CA VAL A 110 0.66 10.37 5.65
C VAL A 110 1.31 9.15 6.32
N GLU A 111 1.01 8.91 7.60
CA GLU A 111 1.50 7.73 8.35
C GLU A 111 1.01 6.42 7.72
N TYR A 112 -0.29 6.34 7.40
CA TYR A 112 -0.92 5.20 6.72
C TYR A 112 -0.22 4.85 5.40
N ARG A 113 0.01 5.84 4.52
CA ARG A 113 0.70 5.63 3.24
C ARG A 113 2.16 5.22 3.44
N GLY A 114 2.88 5.88 4.35
CA GLY A 114 4.27 5.57 4.66
C GLY A 114 4.46 4.11 5.08
N LYS A 115 3.47 3.55 5.79
CA LYS A 115 3.52 2.19 6.31
C LYS A 115 3.51 1.09 5.23
N PHE A 116 2.98 1.35 4.03
CA PHE A 116 3.06 0.38 2.92
C PHE A 116 4.51 0.00 2.59
N GLY A 117 5.41 1.00 2.53
CA GLY A 117 6.83 0.75 2.23
C GLY A 117 7.53 -0.10 3.30
N GLU A 118 7.18 0.09 4.57
CA GLU A 118 7.70 -0.73 5.66
C GLU A 118 7.16 -2.17 5.57
N VAL A 119 5.85 -2.33 5.37
CA VAL A 119 5.21 -3.65 5.26
C VAL A 119 5.80 -4.45 4.09
N ALA A 120 5.97 -3.83 2.92
CA ALA A 120 6.55 -4.52 1.76
C ALA A 120 7.99 -5.00 2.00
N LEU A 121 8.80 -4.20 2.71
CA LEU A 121 10.16 -4.59 3.09
C LEU A 121 10.17 -5.75 4.07
N ASP A 122 9.26 -5.74 5.05
CA ASP A 122 9.15 -6.79 6.05
C ASP A 122 8.67 -8.10 5.41
N VAL A 123 7.68 -8.05 4.51
CA VAL A 123 7.20 -9.22 3.74
C VAL A 123 8.33 -9.83 2.90
N LEU A 124 9.11 -9.02 2.18
CA LEU A 124 10.24 -9.51 1.39
C LEU A 124 11.36 -10.10 2.26
N GLN A 125 11.62 -9.49 3.41
CA GLN A 125 12.59 -9.99 4.37
C GLN A 125 12.15 -11.36 4.92
N GLU A 126 10.91 -11.46 5.38
CA GLU A 126 10.32 -12.70 5.88
C GLU A 126 10.38 -13.80 4.83
N PHE A 127 10.07 -13.50 3.57
CA PHE A 127 10.20 -14.43 2.46
C PHE A 127 11.60 -15.05 2.37
N PHE A 128 12.67 -14.24 2.45
CA PHE A 128 14.04 -14.76 2.39
C PHE A 128 14.46 -15.55 3.64
N GLU A 129 13.87 -15.26 4.79
CA GLU A 129 14.19 -15.89 6.07
C GLU A 129 13.41 -17.19 6.30
N THR A 130 12.24 -17.34 5.67
CA THR A 130 11.31 -18.45 5.92
C THR A 130 11.20 -19.44 4.77
N THR A 131 11.43 -19.02 3.52
CA THR A 131 11.26 -19.90 2.34
C THR A 131 12.27 -21.04 2.36
N LYS A 132 11.75 -22.26 2.52
CA LYS A 132 12.55 -23.49 2.57
C LYS A 132 12.85 -24.01 1.16
N ASP A 133 14.00 -24.65 1.02
CA ASP A 133 14.40 -25.35 -0.20
C ASP A 133 13.45 -26.54 -0.43
N PRO A 134 12.66 -26.55 -1.53
CA PRO A 134 11.69 -27.60 -1.79
C PRO A 134 12.31 -28.99 -1.89
N GLU A 135 13.52 -29.09 -2.46
CA GLU A 135 14.21 -30.37 -2.60
C GLU A 135 14.66 -30.91 -1.24
N ALA A 136 15.11 -30.03 -0.35
CA ALA A 136 15.43 -30.41 1.02
C ALA A 136 14.18 -30.88 1.79
N LEU A 137 13.02 -30.26 1.56
CA LEU A 137 11.75 -30.68 2.15
C LEU A 137 11.25 -32.03 1.63
N ARG A 138 11.44 -32.33 0.33
CA ARG A 138 11.11 -33.64 -0.25
C ARG A 138 11.91 -34.77 0.40
N GLN A 139 13.18 -34.52 0.68
CA GLN A 139 14.08 -35.48 1.31
C GLN A 139 13.82 -35.61 2.82
N ASN A 140 13.51 -34.51 3.48
CA ASN A 140 13.19 -34.46 4.90
C ASN A 140 12.17 -33.36 5.20
N PRO A 141 10.91 -33.69 5.57
CA PRO A 141 9.88 -32.70 5.89
C PRO A 141 10.22 -31.73 7.04
N ARG A 142 11.24 -32.05 7.86
CA ARG A 142 11.75 -31.19 8.93
C ARG A 142 13.00 -30.40 8.53
N ALA A 143 13.38 -30.40 7.26
CA ALA A 143 14.54 -29.66 6.78
C ALA A 143 14.36 -28.16 7.02
N THR A 144 15.40 -27.52 7.55
CA THR A 144 15.40 -26.08 7.85
C THR A 144 16.11 -25.25 6.78
N LYS A 145 16.72 -25.91 5.78
CA LYS A 145 17.50 -25.29 4.71
C LYS A 145 16.65 -24.27 3.96
N LEU A 146 17.15 -23.04 3.86
CA LEU A 146 16.50 -21.97 3.14
C LEU A 146 16.78 -22.08 1.64
N LEU A 147 15.82 -21.64 0.83
CA LEU A 147 15.96 -21.54 -0.63
C LEU A 147 16.94 -20.42 -1.01
N TYR A 148 16.98 -19.34 -0.23
CA TYR A 148 17.85 -18.17 -0.49
C TYR A 148 18.81 -17.89 0.68
N PRO A 149 19.75 -18.81 0.99
CA PRO A 149 20.56 -18.73 2.20
C PRO A 149 21.70 -17.70 2.11
N THR A 150 22.03 -17.21 0.91
CA THR A 150 23.19 -16.33 0.69
C THR A 150 22.76 -15.01 0.07
N GLN A 151 23.58 -13.97 0.26
CA GLN A 151 23.41 -12.69 -0.42
C GLN A 151 23.35 -12.86 -1.96
N ALA A 152 24.23 -13.69 -2.54
CA ALA A 152 24.27 -13.90 -3.99
C ALA A 152 22.97 -14.53 -4.52
N SER A 153 22.42 -15.53 -3.83
CA SER A 153 21.16 -16.16 -4.27
C SER A 153 19.96 -15.22 -4.14
N ARG A 154 19.91 -14.37 -3.11
CA ARG A 154 18.90 -13.31 -2.96
C ARG A 154 19.01 -12.26 -4.06
N GLN A 155 20.23 -11.80 -4.37
CA GLN A 155 20.50 -10.86 -5.46
C GLN A 155 20.02 -11.41 -6.80
N GLN A 156 20.32 -12.68 -7.08
CA GLN A 156 19.88 -13.35 -8.31
C GLN A 156 18.35 -13.40 -8.39
N TYR A 157 17.67 -13.78 -7.31
CA TYR A 157 16.21 -13.78 -7.24
C TYR A 157 15.61 -12.39 -7.49
N VAL A 158 16.10 -11.36 -6.78
CA VAL A 158 15.62 -9.97 -6.93
C VAL A 158 15.79 -9.47 -8.35
N LYS A 159 16.94 -9.77 -8.98
CA LYS A 159 17.19 -9.38 -10.38
C LYS A 159 16.16 -10.00 -11.32
N ARG A 160 15.82 -11.28 -11.15
CA ARG A 160 14.79 -11.96 -11.96
C ARG A 160 13.40 -11.42 -11.65
N ALA A 161 13.08 -11.18 -10.38
CA ALA A 161 11.77 -10.70 -9.96
C ALA A 161 11.46 -9.26 -10.40
N LEU A 162 12.49 -8.41 -10.54
CA LEU A 162 12.35 -7.07 -11.11
C LEU A 162 12.28 -7.09 -12.64
N ASN A 163 12.79 -8.12 -13.31
CA ASN A 163 12.67 -8.26 -14.76
C ASN A 163 11.20 -8.43 -15.13
N GLY A 164 10.67 -7.55 -15.97
CA GLY A 164 9.25 -7.56 -16.34
C GLY A 164 8.27 -7.43 -15.15
N LEU A 165 8.75 -6.98 -13.98
CA LEU A 165 7.97 -6.91 -12.74
C LEU A 165 7.31 -8.24 -12.33
N CYS A 166 7.97 -9.38 -12.59
CA CYS A 166 7.50 -10.71 -12.16
C CYS A 166 7.11 -10.77 -10.67
N CYS A 167 7.71 -9.92 -9.82
CA CYS A 167 7.33 -9.77 -8.41
C CYS A 167 5.85 -9.38 -8.16
N PHE A 168 5.09 -8.98 -9.18
CA PHE A 168 3.66 -8.64 -9.06
C PHE A 168 2.72 -9.79 -9.43
N TYR A 169 3.21 -10.82 -10.11
CA TYR A 169 2.38 -11.86 -10.69
C TYR A 169 2.14 -13.03 -9.72
N ALA A 170 0.94 -13.62 -9.75
CA ALA A 170 0.65 -14.85 -9.00
C ALA A 170 1.44 -16.04 -9.54
N HIS A 171 1.58 -16.10 -10.87
CA HIS A 171 2.33 -17.13 -11.58
C HIS A 171 3.39 -16.47 -12.44
N PRO A 172 4.53 -16.06 -11.84
CA PRO A 172 5.61 -15.44 -12.59
C PRO A 172 6.35 -16.47 -13.44
N ASP A 173 6.52 -16.16 -14.72
CA ASP A 173 7.54 -16.78 -15.56
C ASP A 173 8.76 -15.86 -15.57
N TYR A 174 9.82 -16.30 -14.89
CA TYR A 174 11.04 -15.51 -14.72
C TYR A 174 11.98 -15.57 -15.94
N ASP A 175 11.73 -16.48 -16.88
CA ASP A 175 12.52 -16.65 -18.09
C ASP A 175 11.87 -15.92 -19.27
N ASP A 176 10.53 -15.94 -19.34
CA ASP A 176 9.72 -15.10 -20.23
C ASP A 176 8.65 -14.31 -19.45
N PRO A 177 8.96 -13.08 -19.00
CA PRO A 177 8.00 -12.28 -18.24
C PRO A 177 6.69 -11.98 -18.96
N SER A 178 6.64 -12.08 -20.29
CA SER A 178 5.41 -11.84 -21.07
C SER A 178 4.37 -12.95 -20.89
N GLU A 179 4.79 -14.14 -20.49
CA GLU A 179 3.94 -15.29 -20.17
C GLU A 179 3.50 -15.31 -18.69
N SER A 180 3.93 -14.33 -17.89
CA SER A 180 3.51 -14.23 -16.48
C SER A 180 2.01 -13.91 -16.38
N THR A 181 1.30 -14.61 -15.48
CA THR A 181 -0.15 -14.43 -15.29
C THR A 181 -0.52 -14.03 -13.85
N GLY A 182 -1.65 -13.34 -13.75
CA GLY A 182 -2.14 -12.80 -12.48
C GLY A 182 -1.38 -11.61 -11.95
N ILE A 183 -1.30 -10.56 -12.76
CA ILE A 183 -0.75 -9.26 -12.34
C ILE A 183 -1.43 -8.77 -11.05
N PHE A 184 -0.64 -8.18 -10.15
CA PHE A 184 -1.02 -7.72 -8.81
C PHE A 184 -1.52 -8.81 -7.83
N ARG A 185 -1.49 -10.09 -8.22
CA ARG A 185 -1.90 -11.22 -7.37
C ARG A 185 -0.72 -11.96 -6.71
N SER A 186 0.50 -11.45 -6.82
CA SER A 186 1.63 -12.02 -6.08
C SER A 186 1.41 -11.98 -4.56
N HIS A 187 2.05 -12.92 -3.85
CA HIS A 187 2.09 -12.90 -2.38
C HIS A 187 2.58 -11.54 -1.83
N PHE A 188 3.59 -10.93 -2.44
CA PHE A 188 4.16 -9.65 -1.99
C PHE A 188 3.14 -8.52 -2.06
N VAL A 189 2.41 -8.40 -3.18
CA VAL A 189 1.39 -7.36 -3.36
C VAL A 189 0.22 -7.61 -2.42
N LEU A 190 -0.30 -8.84 -2.35
CA LEU A 190 -1.46 -9.17 -1.52
C LEU A 190 -1.17 -9.03 -0.01
N ALA A 191 0.00 -9.48 0.45
CA ALA A 191 0.40 -9.31 1.85
C ALA A 191 0.63 -7.84 2.20
N THR A 192 1.15 -7.04 1.27
CA THR A 192 1.29 -5.59 1.47
C THR A 192 -0.07 -4.90 1.47
N LEU A 193 -1.00 -5.29 0.58
CA LEU A 193 -2.36 -4.78 0.53
C LEU A 193 -3.17 -5.10 1.80
N ALA A 194 -2.88 -6.22 2.48
CA ALA A 194 -3.53 -6.56 3.76
C ALA A 194 -3.38 -5.46 4.82
N HIS A 195 -2.35 -4.59 4.72
CA HIS A 195 -2.24 -3.38 5.55
C HIS A 195 -3.44 -2.43 5.38
N HIS A 196 -3.91 -2.24 4.14
CA HIS A 196 -5.10 -1.43 3.88
C HIS A 196 -6.32 -1.97 4.63
N TYR A 197 -6.65 -3.25 4.42
CA TYR A 197 -7.83 -3.86 5.04
C TYR A 197 -7.80 -3.83 6.56
N ARG A 198 -6.62 -3.99 7.18
CA ARG A 198 -6.45 -3.82 8.64
C ARG A 198 -6.64 -2.37 9.07
N ALA A 199 -6.16 -1.41 8.28
CA ALA A 199 -6.27 0.02 8.59
C ALA A 199 -7.70 0.56 8.41
N THR A 200 -8.52 -0.11 7.62
CA THR A 200 -9.93 0.25 7.36
C THR A 200 -10.92 -0.60 8.16
N GLU A 201 -10.44 -1.47 9.05
CA GLU A 201 -11.31 -2.24 9.94
C GLU A 201 -12.14 -1.29 10.83
N GLY A 202 -13.47 -1.44 10.79
CA GLY A 202 -14.40 -0.56 11.51
C GLY A 202 -14.78 0.72 10.77
N ALA A 203 -14.37 0.90 9.51
CA ALA A 203 -14.83 1.99 8.65
C ALA A 203 -16.35 1.93 8.38
N LEU A 204 -16.95 3.10 8.16
CA LEU A 204 -18.34 3.24 7.72
C LEU A 204 -18.39 3.14 6.19
N GLU A 205 -18.72 1.96 5.66
CA GLU A 205 -18.80 1.74 4.21
C GLU A 205 -19.94 2.53 3.58
N GLU A 206 -21.06 2.72 4.30
CA GLU A 206 -22.22 3.49 3.84
C GLU A 206 -21.86 4.95 3.57
N ALA A 207 -20.99 5.53 4.40
CA ALA A 207 -20.52 6.90 4.23
C ALA A 207 -19.71 7.04 2.93
N LEU A 208 -18.87 6.05 2.62
CA LEU A 208 -18.13 6.01 1.36
C LEU A 208 -19.05 5.85 0.15
N ARG A 209 -20.02 4.93 0.22
CA ARG A 209 -20.97 4.71 -0.89
C ARG A 209 -21.78 5.96 -1.19
N ALA A 210 -22.23 6.67 -0.16
CA ALA A 210 -22.94 7.94 -0.30
C ALA A 210 -22.07 9.03 -0.94
N ASP A 211 -20.77 9.11 -0.58
CA ASP A 211 -19.82 10.07 -1.16
C ASP A 211 -19.54 9.80 -2.64
N LEU A 212 -19.44 8.52 -3.03
CA LEU A 212 -19.10 8.12 -4.39
C LEU A 212 -20.32 7.94 -5.31
N ASP A 213 -21.54 8.13 -4.80
CA ASP A 213 -22.81 7.84 -5.51
C ASP A 213 -22.85 6.40 -6.10
N VAL A 214 -22.35 5.44 -5.31
CA VAL A 214 -22.24 4.03 -5.72
C VAL A 214 -23.41 3.25 -5.16
N ALA A 215 -24.02 2.39 -5.99
CA ALA A 215 -25.14 1.56 -5.58
C ALA A 215 -24.75 0.61 -4.42
N ALA A 216 -25.72 0.26 -3.57
CA ALA A 216 -25.45 -0.55 -2.37
C ALA A 216 -24.84 -1.93 -2.68
N ASN A 217 -25.07 -2.47 -3.87
CA ASN A 217 -24.57 -3.76 -4.36
C ASN A 217 -23.30 -3.64 -5.20
N GLU A 218 -22.82 -2.43 -5.49
CA GLU A 218 -21.60 -2.22 -6.26
C GLU A 218 -20.38 -2.21 -5.34
N MET A 219 -19.33 -2.89 -5.79
CA MET A 219 -18.06 -2.95 -5.10
C MET A 219 -17.24 -1.71 -5.44
N THR A 220 -16.72 -1.03 -4.42
CA THR A 220 -15.72 0.03 -4.61
C THR A 220 -14.32 -0.55 -4.41
N PRO A 221 -13.59 -0.90 -5.50
CA PRO A 221 -12.27 -1.51 -5.35
C PRO A 221 -11.28 -0.52 -4.71
N PRO A 222 -10.38 -0.97 -3.83
CA PRO A 222 -9.34 -0.12 -3.23
C PRO A 222 -8.17 0.08 -4.22
N SER A 223 -8.45 0.63 -5.39
CA SER A 223 -7.51 0.81 -6.50
C SER A 223 -6.26 1.61 -6.10
N GLY A 224 -6.44 2.71 -5.38
CA GLY A 224 -5.36 3.50 -4.81
C GLY A 224 -4.49 2.73 -3.82
N ALA A 225 -5.11 1.92 -2.94
CA ALA A 225 -4.39 1.09 -1.99
C ALA A 225 -3.60 -0.03 -2.70
N LEU A 226 -4.16 -0.63 -3.75
CA LEU A 226 -3.46 -1.61 -4.59
C LEU A 226 -2.28 -0.97 -5.33
N ALA A 227 -2.45 0.24 -5.86
CA ALA A 227 -1.37 1.00 -6.49
C ALA A 227 -0.25 1.32 -5.49
N LEU A 228 -0.58 1.73 -4.26
CA LEU A 228 0.41 1.94 -3.19
C LEU A 228 1.15 0.65 -2.84
N ALA A 229 0.45 -0.48 -2.74
CA ALA A 229 1.05 -1.78 -2.49
C ALA A 229 2.03 -2.18 -3.61
N ALA A 230 1.63 -2.03 -4.87
CA ALA A 230 2.49 -2.30 -6.02
C ALA A 230 3.77 -1.45 -6.00
N VAL A 231 3.66 -0.13 -5.80
CA VAL A 231 4.86 0.75 -5.68
C VAL A 231 5.73 0.34 -4.50
N ALA A 232 5.12 0.01 -3.36
CA ALA A 232 5.86 -0.40 -2.16
C ALA A 232 6.65 -1.69 -2.41
N VAL A 233 6.05 -2.68 -3.07
CA VAL A 233 6.70 -3.94 -3.45
C VAL A 233 7.85 -3.70 -4.42
N GLU A 234 7.63 -2.97 -5.52
CA GLU A 234 8.70 -2.66 -6.48
C GLU A 234 9.92 -2.02 -5.77
N ARG A 235 9.65 -1.03 -4.90
CA ARG A 235 10.69 -0.33 -4.13
C ARG A 235 11.38 -1.25 -3.12
N ALA A 236 10.65 -2.13 -2.46
CA ALA A 236 11.24 -3.12 -1.55
C ALA A 236 12.24 -4.01 -2.29
N PHE A 237 11.88 -4.51 -3.48
CA PHE A 237 12.80 -5.27 -4.33
C PHE A 237 14.00 -4.44 -4.80
N GLN A 238 13.80 -3.18 -5.21
CA GLN A 238 14.90 -2.27 -5.56
C GLN A 238 15.89 -2.08 -4.39
N HIS A 239 15.40 -2.01 -3.16
CA HIS A 239 16.23 -1.93 -1.95
C HIS A 239 16.99 -3.21 -1.61
N TYR A 240 16.69 -4.33 -2.26
CA TYR A 240 17.37 -5.63 -2.10
C TYR A 240 18.23 -6.02 -3.31
N THR A 241 18.50 -5.10 -4.24
CA THR A 241 19.29 -5.36 -5.45
C THR A 241 20.73 -5.83 -5.20
N SER A 242 21.29 -5.57 -4.01
CA SER A 242 22.58 -6.13 -3.58
C SER A 242 22.48 -7.51 -2.92
N GLY A 243 21.27 -8.07 -2.77
CA GLY A 243 20.99 -9.29 -2.01
C GLY A 243 20.83 -9.09 -0.49
N GLU A 244 20.95 -7.85 -0.02
CA GLU A 244 20.74 -7.43 1.37
C GLU A 244 19.89 -6.17 1.40
N ARG A 245 19.21 -5.92 2.52
CA ARG A 245 18.44 -4.69 2.73
C ARG A 245 19.38 -3.48 2.71
N ALA A 246 19.10 -2.53 1.83
CA ALA A 246 19.83 -1.26 1.79
C ALA A 246 19.85 -0.57 3.17
N LYS A 247 21.03 -0.15 3.64
CA LYS A 247 21.21 0.54 4.94
C LYS A 247 20.43 1.86 5.00
N GLN A 248 20.26 2.51 3.86
CA GLN A 248 19.48 3.73 3.72
C GLN A 248 18.28 3.45 2.82
N VAL A 249 17.14 3.17 3.46
CA VAL A 249 15.86 3.09 2.77
C VAL A 249 15.36 4.52 2.55
N GLN A 250 15.10 4.88 1.30
CA GLN A 250 14.48 6.16 1.00
C GLN A 250 13.04 6.16 1.48
N ALA A 251 12.61 7.26 2.10
CA ALA A 251 11.25 7.39 2.63
C ALA A 251 10.18 7.15 1.54
N PHE A 252 9.20 6.32 1.88
CA PHE A 252 8.00 6.10 1.06
C PHE A 252 7.11 7.34 1.16
N SER A 253 7.22 8.21 0.17
CA SER A 253 6.63 9.56 0.17
C SER A 253 6.12 9.93 -1.21
N GLU A 254 5.16 10.86 -1.23
CA GLU A 254 4.52 11.35 -2.46
C GLU A 254 5.55 11.75 -3.52
N GLY A 255 6.47 12.67 -3.18
CA GLY A 255 7.46 13.18 -4.14
C GLY A 255 8.43 12.13 -4.70
N LYS A 256 8.42 10.90 -4.19
CA LYS A 256 9.20 9.77 -4.70
C LYS A 256 8.36 8.69 -5.36
N CYS A 257 7.09 8.58 -5.00
CA CYS A 257 6.25 7.43 -5.35
C CYS A 257 5.09 7.81 -6.27
N ARG A 258 4.66 9.07 -6.29
CA ARG A 258 3.45 9.54 -6.99
C ARG A 258 3.37 9.11 -8.44
N SER A 259 4.40 9.39 -9.25
CA SER A 259 4.38 9.03 -10.67
C SER A 259 4.27 7.52 -10.91
N ALA A 260 4.91 6.69 -10.07
CA ALA A 260 4.76 5.24 -10.17
C ALA A 260 3.37 4.79 -9.72
N THR A 261 2.81 5.43 -8.68
CA THR A 261 1.44 5.16 -8.22
C THR A 261 0.42 5.47 -9.32
N GLU A 262 0.55 6.61 -10.01
CA GLU A 262 -0.32 7.00 -11.12
C GLU A 262 -0.27 5.99 -12.28
N VAL A 263 0.93 5.53 -12.66
CA VAL A 263 1.08 4.50 -13.71
C VAL A 263 0.43 3.18 -13.31
N TYR A 264 0.56 2.74 -12.06
CA TYR A 264 -0.10 1.52 -11.62
C TYR A 264 -1.61 1.68 -11.46
N ALA A 265 -2.08 2.85 -11.01
CA ALA A 265 -3.51 3.13 -10.92
C ALA A 265 -4.18 3.02 -12.31
N GLU A 266 -3.58 3.58 -13.35
CA GLU A 266 -4.10 3.47 -14.74
C GLU A 266 -4.23 2.00 -15.20
N LYS A 267 -3.28 1.15 -14.81
CA LYS A 267 -3.35 -0.30 -15.12
C LYS A 267 -4.39 -1.03 -14.29
N ILE A 268 -4.53 -0.63 -13.02
CA ILE A 268 -5.48 -1.21 -12.08
C ILE A 268 -6.92 -0.88 -12.50
N ASP A 269 -7.16 0.29 -13.09
CA ASP A 269 -8.46 0.68 -13.64
C ASP A 269 -8.90 -0.21 -14.83
N GLN A 270 -7.97 -0.97 -15.43
CA GLN A 270 -8.23 -1.93 -16.51
C GLN A 270 -8.45 -3.36 -16.01
N VAL A 271 -8.34 -3.60 -14.70
CA VAL A 271 -8.54 -4.91 -14.09
C VAL A 271 -10.03 -5.23 -14.07
N ASP A 272 -10.41 -6.37 -14.66
CA ASP A 272 -11.80 -6.83 -14.67
C ASP A 272 -12.31 -7.23 -13.28
N TYR A 273 -13.63 -7.35 -13.17
CA TYR A 273 -14.31 -7.66 -11.92
C TYR A 273 -13.87 -9.01 -11.33
N ASP A 274 -13.75 -10.05 -12.16
CA ASP A 274 -13.38 -11.39 -11.70
C ASP A 274 -11.97 -11.39 -11.10
N THR A 275 -11.02 -10.71 -11.75
CA THR A 275 -9.66 -10.52 -11.24
C THR A 275 -9.66 -9.74 -9.93
N TRP A 276 -10.51 -8.73 -9.79
CA TRP A 276 -10.67 -8.01 -8.51
C TRP A 276 -11.17 -8.92 -7.39
N MET A 277 -12.13 -9.79 -7.67
CA MET A 277 -12.62 -10.75 -6.69
C MET A 277 -11.51 -11.68 -6.22
N GLU A 278 -10.65 -12.16 -7.13
CA GLU A 278 -9.50 -12.98 -6.76
C GLU A 278 -8.46 -12.21 -5.90
N ILE A 279 -8.22 -10.93 -6.18
CA ILE A 279 -7.35 -10.07 -5.34
C ILE A 279 -7.93 -9.94 -3.92
N ILE A 280 -9.24 -9.74 -3.83
CA ILE A 280 -9.97 -9.60 -2.56
C ILE A 280 -9.99 -10.92 -1.79
N GLU A 281 -10.07 -12.06 -2.45
CA GLU A 281 -9.98 -13.35 -1.75
C GLU A 281 -8.53 -13.67 -1.35
N GLY A 282 -7.58 -13.36 -2.23
CA GLY A 282 -6.16 -13.64 -2.03
C GLY A 282 -5.54 -12.94 -0.82
N HIS A 283 -5.92 -11.69 -0.52
CA HIS A 283 -5.35 -10.98 0.64
C HIS A 283 -5.74 -11.63 1.98
N ARG A 284 -6.93 -12.25 2.07
CA ARG A 284 -7.39 -12.92 3.29
C ARG A 284 -6.48 -14.12 3.62
N GLY A 285 -6.10 -14.88 2.59
CA GLY A 285 -5.16 -15.99 2.73
C GLY A 285 -3.73 -15.54 3.08
N ALA A 286 -3.25 -14.47 2.43
CA ALA A 286 -1.91 -13.93 2.67
C ALA A 286 -1.74 -13.42 4.12
N GLY A 287 -2.78 -12.76 4.66
CA GLY A 287 -2.77 -12.26 6.03
C GLY A 287 -2.66 -13.35 7.10
N GLN A 288 -3.22 -14.54 6.86
CA GLN A 288 -3.20 -15.68 7.79
C GLN A 288 -1.90 -16.50 7.71
N GLN A 289 -1.24 -16.55 6.56
CA GLN A 289 0.02 -17.29 6.38
C GLN A 289 1.19 -16.68 7.16
N SER A 290 1.21 -15.35 7.37
CA SER A 290 2.21 -14.71 8.27
C SER A 290 2.10 -15.17 9.74
N ALA A 291 0.97 -15.77 10.15
CA ALA A 291 0.77 -16.28 11.50
C ALA A 291 0.94 -17.80 11.64
N SER A 292 0.96 -18.55 10.52
CA SER A 292 1.11 -20.01 10.54
C SER A 292 2.19 -20.46 9.55
N SER A 293 3.30 -20.94 10.11
CA SER A 293 4.50 -21.44 9.44
C SER A 293 4.25 -22.71 8.60
N THR A 294 3.49 -22.60 7.51
CA THR A 294 3.41 -23.63 6.47
C THR A 294 3.69 -22.99 5.11
N ALA A 295 4.72 -23.51 4.44
CA ALA A 295 5.28 -22.98 3.20
C ALA A 295 4.20 -22.68 2.14
N CYS A 296 4.32 -21.50 1.49
CA CYS A 296 3.52 -21.13 0.33
C CYS A 296 3.53 -22.28 -0.71
N PRO A 297 2.40 -22.92 -1.02
CA PRO A 297 2.34 -24.02 -1.99
C PRO A 297 2.71 -23.58 -3.42
N LEU A 298 2.63 -22.28 -3.72
CA LEU A 298 2.76 -21.72 -5.07
C LEU A 298 4.20 -21.62 -5.60
N ILE A 299 5.23 -21.75 -4.75
CA ILE A 299 6.64 -21.59 -5.20
C ILE A 299 7.22 -22.89 -5.79
N ILE A 300 6.56 -24.04 -5.57
CA ILE A 300 7.12 -25.34 -5.96
C ILE A 300 7.06 -25.57 -7.49
N ALA A 301 6.25 -24.81 -8.24
CA ALA A 301 5.99 -25.06 -9.66
C ALA A 301 6.97 -24.37 -10.66
N CYS A 302 7.88 -23.50 -10.21
CA CYS A 302 8.74 -22.70 -11.11
C CYS A 302 10.26 -22.92 -10.92
N LEU A 303 10.67 -24.08 -10.39
CA LEU A 303 12.08 -24.48 -10.43
C LEU A 303 12.32 -25.30 -11.72
N PRO A 304 13.38 -24.99 -12.52
CA PRO A 304 13.81 -25.87 -13.60
C PRO A 304 14.27 -27.24 -13.08
#